data_AF-A0A930AA97-F1
#
_entry.id   AF-A0A930AA97-F1
#
_cell.length_a   1.000
_cell.length_b   1.000
_cell.length_c   1.000
_cell.angle_alpha   90.00
_cell.angle_beta   90.00
_cell.angle_gamma   90.00
#
_symmetry.space_group_name_H-M   'P 1'
#
loop_
_entity.id
_entity.type
_entity.pdbx_description
1 polymer ?
#
loop_
_entity_poly.entity_id
_entity_poly.type
_entity_poly.pdbx_seq_one_letter_code
_entity_poly.pdbx_strand_id
1 'polypeptide(L)'
;SKITRIYGKEALSKLNENPYRLIEEVDGFGFKTADKIGKSLGISDTDNRRLYALLVSLVSDLCMRDGNSYVRLETLETAFFKELGSLTCDFEAIFDEAILKHQIYREDNRVFPIAQYDAEICIARFLAEFPYQFIDPYDPKLLLSYLEDIQEHLGITYDETQIQAIEVFFERPFMIMTGGPGTGKTTVVNAMIKLFKLMYPSSSIICAAPTGRAAKRLAEVTGINATTIHSLLQWDLETNTFGKNDEEPILADLLIVDEFSMVDNWLFYNLLLASKRIKKICFIGDKDQLPSVGPGCVLRDLMQSNEFSLIELKHIYRQESDSDVINLAHAINTGNVNVEEYHHDVKFFACMPE
;
A
#
# COMPACT_ATOMS: atom_id res chain seq x y z
N SER A 1 -6.06 -24.78 15.98
CA SER A 1 -6.61 -23.46 15.63
C SER A 1 -5.52 -22.40 15.84
N LYS A 2 -5.65 -21.17 15.26
CA LYS A 2 -4.70 -20.06 15.47
C LYS A 2 -4.38 -19.85 16.96
N ILE A 3 -5.41 -19.90 17.79
CA ILE A 3 -5.35 -19.80 19.26
C ILE A 3 -4.42 -20.86 19.87
N THR A 4 -4.55 -22.14 19.48
CA THR A 4 -3.71 -23.23 19.99
C THR A 4 -2.24 -23.09 19.59
N ARG A 5 -1.93 -22.41 18.47
CA ARG A 5 -0.55 -22.19 18.05
C ARG A 5 0.13 -21.10 18.88
N ILE A 6 -0.60 -20.03 19.22
CA ILE A 6 -0.08 -18.91 20.00
C ILE A 6 -0.03 -19.24 21.49
N TYR A 7 -1.10 -19.83 22.04
CA TYR A 7 -1.19 -20.11 23.47
C TYR A 7 -0.84 -21.55 23.86
N GLY A 8 -0.60 -22.44 22.88
CA GLY A 8 -0.22 -23.82 23.15
C GLY A 8 -1.24 -24.53 24.06
N LYS A 9 -0.70 -25.16 25.11
CA LYS A 9 -1.49 -25.89 26.12
C LYS A 9 -2.30 -24.97 27.04
N GLU A 10 -1.95 -23.69 27.12
CA GLU A 10 -2.58 -22.71 28.01
C GLU A 10 -3.79 -22.01 27.38
N ALA A 11 -4.10 -22.31 26.11
CA ALA A 11 -5.16 -21.65 25.35
C ALA A 11 -6.49 -21.56 26.11
N LEU A 12 -6.96 -22.67 26.68
CA LEU A 12 -8.22 -22.69 27.45
C LEU A 12 -8.12 -21.86 28.73
N SER A 13 -7.00 -21.91 29.44
CA SER A 13 -6.81 -21.15 30.67
C SER A 13 -6.83 -19.65 30.41
N LYS A 14 -6.06 -19.19 29.41
CA LYS A 14 -5.98 -17.76 29.05
C LYS A 14 -7.32 -17.22 28.55
N LEU A 15 -8.06 -18.01 27.77
CA LEU A 15 -9.38 -17.61 27.29
C LEU A 15 -10.42 -17.55 28.40
N ASN A 16 -10.38 -18.47 29.36
CA ASN A 16 -11.27 -18.43 30.52
C ASN A 16 -10.97 -17.22 31.43
N GLU A 17 -9.71 -16.81 31.52
CA GLU A 17 -9.29 -15.63 32.27
C GLU A 17 -9.71 -14.32 31.58
N ASN A 18 -9.39 -14.18 30.29
CA ASN A 18 -9.77 -13.01 29.50
C ASN A 18 -9.85 -13.37 28.00
N PRO A 19 -11.04 -13.59 27.44
CA PRO A 19 -11.20 -13.94 26.02
C PRO A 19 -10.91 -12.75 25.09
N TYR A 20 -10.94 -11.52 25.60
CA TYR A 20 -10.71 -10.30 24.82
C TYR A 20 -9.23 -10.07 24.47
N ARG A 21 -8.29 -10.78 25.14
CA ARG A 21 -6.87 -10.79 24.76
C ARG A 21 -6.63 -11.22 23.32
N LEU A 22 -7.57 -11.94 22.73
CA LEU A 22 -7.52 -12.33 21.31
C LEU A 22 -7.41 -11.13 20.37
N ILE A 23 -7.94 -9.96 20.75
CA ILE A 23 -7.91 -8.75 19.92
C ILE A 23 -6.49 -8.16 19.86
N GLU A 24 -5.76 -8.23 20.98
CA GLU A 24 -4.39 -7.72 21.09
C GLU A 24 -3.36 -8.73 20.58
N GLU A 25 -3.56 -10.02 20.87
CA GLU A 25 -2.51 -11.04 20.75
C GLU A 25 -2.68 -11.96 19.53
N VAL A 26 -3.81 -11.89 18.80
CA VAL A 26 -4.09 -12.80 17.69
C VAL A 26 -4.63 -12.08 16.46
N ASP A 27 -3.78 -11.95 15.44
CA ASP A 27 -4.15 -11.36 14.16
C ASP A 27 -5.33 -12.06 13.47
N GLY A 28 -6.30 -11.23 13.05
CA GLY A 28 -7.52 -11.65 12.38
C GLY A 28 -8.67 -12.05 13.32
N PHE A 29 -8.52 -11.88 14.64
CA PHE A 29 -9.64 -12.03 15.59
C PHE A 29 -10.36 -10.70 15.82
N GLY A 30 -11.56 -10.58 15.25
CA GLY A 30 -12.42 -9.41 15.48
C GLY A 30 -13.19 -9.46 16.80
N PHE A 31 -13.58 -8.28 17.29
CA PHE A 31 -14.36 -8.09 18.51
C PHE A 31 -15.58 -9.01 18.61
N LYS A 32 -16.37 -9.13 17.54
CA LYS A 32 -17.61 -9.94 17.53
C LYS A 32 -17.37 -11.41 17.89
N THR A 33 -16.22 -11.96 17.53
CA THR A 33 -15.86 -13.35 17.87
C THR A 33 -15.43 -13.46 19.33
N ALA A 34 -14.58 -12.54 19.80
CA ALA A 34 -14.18 -12.48 21.20
C ALA A 34 -15.38 -12.24 22.13
N ASP A 35 -16.31 -11.35 21.74
CA ASP A 35 -17.49 -11.00 22.53
C ASP A 35 -18.49 -12.16 22.66
N LYS A 36 -18.61 -13.01 21.62
CA LYS A 36 -19.39 -14.26 21.72
C LYS A 36 -18.82 -15.22 22.77
N ILE A 37 -17.49 -15.30 22.87
CA ILE A 37 -16.81 -16.13 23.87
C ILE A 37 -16.95 -15.48 25.26
N GLY A 38 -16.77 -14.16 25.38
CA GLY A 38 -16.97 -13.44 26.63
C GLY A 38 -18.37 -13.61 27.20
N LYS A 39 -19.39 -13.49 26.36
CA LYS A 39 -20.79 -13.70 26.75
C LYS A 39 -21.08 -15.14 27.18
N SER A 40 -20.52 -16.14 26.51
CA SER A 40 -20.69 -17.54 26.93
C SER A 40 -20.00 -17.87 28.26
N LEU A 41 -18.96 -17.12 28.61
CA LEU A 41 -18.28 -17.17 29.91
C LEU A 41 -18.95 -16.30 30.98
N GLY A 42 -20.05 -15.61 30.66
CA GLY A 42 -20.81 -14.77 31.61
C GLY A 42 -20.16 -13.42 31.90
N ILE A 43 -19.28 -12.91 31.03
CA ILE A 43 -18.72 -11.57 31.17
C ILE A 43 -19.80 -10.51 30.89
N SER A 44 -19.91 -9.52 31.78
CA SER A 44 -20.88 -8.42 31.68
C SER A 44 -20.60 -7.53 30.47
N ASP A 45 -21.65 -6.93 29.88
CA ASP A 45 -21.50 -5.95 28.79
C ASP A 45 -20.73 -4.69 29.23
N THR A 46 -20.70 -4.39 30.54
CA THR A 46 -19.96 -3.27 31.16
C THR A 46 -18.61 -3.68 31.77
N ASP A 47 -18.15 -4.91 31.56
CA ASP A 47 -16.84 -5.34 32.06
C ASP A 47 -15.72 -4.56 31.36
N ASN A 48 -14.77 -3.99 32.12
CA ASN A 48 -13.68 -3.19 31.58
C ASN A 48 -12.86 -3.93 30.51
N ARG A 49 -12.67 -5.26 30.65
CA ARG A 49 -11.93 -6.05 29.64
C ARG A 49 -12.63 -6.03 28.29
N ARG A 50 -13.96 -6.10 28.30
CA ARG A 50 -14.80 -6.05 27.10
C ARG A 50 -14.81 -4.65 26.50
N LEU A 51 -15.03 -3.64 27.33
CA LEU A 51 -15.12 -2.24 26.90
C LEU A 51 -13.79 -1.76 26.29
N TYR A 52 -12.67 -2.12 26.91
CA TYR A 52 -11.34 -1.92 26.37
C TYR A 52 -11.18 -2.55 24.98
N ALA A 53 -11.52 -3.83 24.84
CA ALA A 53 -11.43 -4.55 23.58
C ALA A 53 -12.32 -3.95 22.48
N LEU A 54 -13.51 -3.48 22.86
CA LEU A 54 -14.41 -2.75 21.98
C LEU A 54 -13.76 -1.47 21.45
N LEU A 55 -13.18 -0.67 22.35
CA LEU A 55 -12.51 0.58 21.97
C LEU A 55 -11.38 0.33 20.96
N VAL A 56 -10.43 -0.57 21.29
CA VAL A 56 -9.28 -0.87 20.43
C VAL A 56 -9.73 -1.40 19.06
N SER A 57 -10.75 -2.26 19.04
CA SER A 57 -11.29 -2.79 17.78
C SER A 57 -11.97 -1.70 16.97
N LEU A 58 -12.74 -0.80 17.60
CA LEU A 58 -13.43 0.29 16.91
C LEU A 58 -12.48 1.25 16.24
N VAL A 59 -11.34 1.58 16.87
CA VAL A 59 -10.33 2.44 16.23
C VAL A 59 -9.85 1.80 14.93
N SER A 60 -9.52 0.50 14.96
CA SER A 60 -9.04 -0.25 13.78
C SER A 60 -10.13 -0.41 12.72
N ASP A 61 -11.36 -0.77 13.13
CA ASP A 61 -12.49 -1.00 12.22
C ASP A 61 -12.93 0.29 11.52
N LEU A 62 -12.95 1.43 12.21
CA LEU A 62 -13.29 2.72 11.61
C LEU A 62 -12.23 3.17 10.60
N CYS A 63 -10.94 3.00 10.93
CA CYS A 63 -9.84 3.27 10.01
C CYS A 63 -9.93 2.39 8.75
N MET A 64 -10.17 1.08 8.92
CA MET A 64 -10.31 0.14 7.80
C MET A 64 -11.53 0.44 6.93
N ARG A 65 -12.67 0.80 7.54
CA ARG A 65 -13.90 1.09 6.80
C ARG A 65 -13.77 2.34 5.94
N ASP A 66 -13.17 3.38 6.49
CA ASP A 66 -13.13 4.70 5.86
C ASP A 66 -11.82 4.92 5.06
N GLY A 67 -10.85 4.00 5.18
CA GLY A 67 -9.54 4.09 4.53
C GLY A 67 -8.57 5.08 5.18
N ASN A 68 -8.92 5.65 6.34
CA ASN A 68 -8.11 6.63 7.05
C ASN A 68 -7.08 5.95 7.96
N SER A 69 -5.91 6.55 8.16
CA SER A 69 -4.92 6.05 9.14
C SER A 69 -5.29 6.35 10.60
N TYR A 70 -6.21 7.29 10.81
CA TYR A 70 -6.76 7.65 12.12
C TYR A 70 -8.27 7.88 12.08
N VAL A 71 -8.87 7.88 13.27
CA VAL A 71 -10.24 8.34 13.53
C VAL A 71 -10.22 9.57 14.42
N ARG A 72 -11.21 10.47 14.29
CA ARG A 72 -11.36 11.59 15.21
C ARG A 72 -11.91 11.12 16.56
N LEU A 73 -11.44 11.69 17.67
CA LEU A 73 -11.87 11.28 19.01
C LEU A 73 -13.39 11.37 19.19
N GLU A 74 -14.00 12.47 18.75
CA GLU A 74 -15.46 12.66 18.80
C GLU A 74 -16.24 11.58 18.02
N THR A 75 -15.70 11.16 16.87
CA THR A 75 -16.30 10.12 16.03
C THR A 75 -16.15 8.75 16.67
N LEU A 76 -14.99 8.47 17.27
CA LEU A 76 -14.73 7.26 18.02
C LEU A 76 -15.66 7.14 19.24
N GLU A 77 -15.76 8.19 20.03
CA GLU A 77 -16.62 8.25 21.22
C GLU A 77 -18.08 8.03 20.85
N THR A 78 -18.57 8.72 19.80
CA THR A 78 -19.93 8.53 19.29
C THR A 78 -20.18 7.08 18.85
N ALA A 79 -19.22 6.47 18.12
CA ALA A 79 -19.34 5.08 17.67
C ALA A 79 -19.30 4.10 18.86
N PHE A 80 -18.45 4.36 19.85
CA PHE A 80 -18.32 3.55 21.05
C PHE A 80 -19.61 3.52 21.87
N PHE A 81 -20.21 4.69 22.17
CA PHE A 81 -21.47 4.74 22.90
C PHE A 81 -22.65 4.20 22.09
N LYS A 82 -22.60 4.28 20.76
CA LYS A 82 -23.60 3.63 19.90
C LYS A 82 -23.58 2.10 20.04
N GLU A 83 -22.40 1.49 20.11
CA GLU A 83 -22.25 0.04 20.37
C GLU A 83 -22.63 -0.33 21.81
N LEU A 84 -22.42 0.57 22.77
CA LEU A 84 -22.76 0.36 24.18
C LEU A 84 -24.27 0.51 24.48
N GLY A 85 -24.99 1.28 23.65
CA GLY A 85 -26.44 1.48 23.79
C GLY A 85 -26.80 2.35 24.99
N SER A 86 -27.65 1.85 25.88
CA SER A 86 -28.08 2.58 27.09
C SER A 86 -27.19 2.35 28.32
N LEU A 87 -26.12 1.57 28.19
CA LEU A 87 -25.19 1.31 29.27
C LEU A 87 -24.23 2.49 29.44
N THR A 88 -23.71 2.67 30.66
CA THR A 88 -22.76 3.73 31.00
C THR A 88 -21.42 3.15 31.42
N CYS A 89 -20.35 3.88 31.13
CA CYS A 89 -19.00 3.55 31.56
C CYS A 89 -18.15 4.83 31.64
N ASP A 90 -16.97 4.71 32.22
CA ASP A 90 -15.95 5.76 32.19
C ASP A 90 -15.10 5.60 30.93
N PHE A 91 -15.49 6.30 29.85
CA PHE A 91 -14.80 6.22 28.55
C PHE A 91 -13.35 6.69 28.65
N GLU A 92 -13.08 7.78 29.38
CA GLU A 92 -11.73 8.33 29.54
C GLU A 92 -10.81 7.33 30.24
N ALA A 93 -11.27 6.65 31.30
CA ALA A 93 -10.46 5.63 31.95
C ALA A 93 -10.09 4.46 31.01
N ILE A 94 -11.00 4.03 30.14
CA ILE A 94 -10.76 2.96 29.15
C ILE A 94 -9.81 3.46 28.06
N PHE A 95 -9.99 4.69 27.62
CA PHE A 95 -9.17 5.34 26.60
C PHE A 95 -7.73 5.53 27.08
N ASP A 96 -7.54 6.03 28.29
CA ASP A 96 -6.24 6.16 28.95
C ASP A 96 -5.57 4.79 29.15
N GLU A 97 -6.34 3.75 29.49
CA GLU A 97 -5.80 2.38 29.55
C GLU A 97 -5.29 1.91 28.17
N ALA A 98 -6.01 2.22 27.09
CA ALA A 98 -5.61 1.84 25.72
C ALA A 98 -4.33 2.56 25.26
N ILE A 99 -4.15 3.82 25.66
CA ILE A 99 -2.90 4.56 25.45
C ILE A 99 -1.78 3.96 26.30
N LEU A 100 -2.02 3.71 27.59
CA LEU A 100 -1.01 3.18 28.51
C LEU A 100 -0.49 1.81 28.07
N LYS A 101 -1.37 0.95 27.54
CA LYS A 101 -1.04 -0.34 26.94
C LYS A 101 -0.49 -0.26 25.51
N HIS A 102 -0.31 0.95 24.98
CA HIS A 102 0.28 1.21 23.67
C HIS A 102 -0.46 0.49 22.52
N GLN A 103 -1.79 0.40 22.61
CA GLN A 103 -2.64 -0.15 21.53
C GLN A 103 -3.13 0.95 20.58
N ILE A 104 -3.24 2.17 21.10
CA ILE A 104 -3.63 3.35 20.33
C ILE A 104 -2.67 4.51 20.63
N TYR A 105 -2.55 5.42 19.68
CA TYR A 105 -1.82 6.68 19.85
C TYR A 105 -2.77 7.86 19.63
N ARG A 106 -2.65 8.89 20.48
CA ARG A 106 -3.44 10.12 20.36
C ARG A 106 -2.54 11.29 19.98
N GLU A 107 -2.87 11.93 18.87
CA GLU A 107 -2.31 13.23 18.45
C GLU A 107 -3.45 14.26 18.34
N ASP A 108 -3.55 15.15 19.33
CA ASP A 108 -4.66 16.11 19.46
C ASP A 108 -6.04 15.41 19.47
N ASN A 109 -6.84 15.62 18.40
CA ASN A 109 -8.16 15.01 18.18
C ASN A 109 -8.08 13.78 17.26
N ARG A 110 -6.89 13.28 16.92
CA ARG A 110 -6.67 12.12 16.05
C ARG A 110 -6.24 10.93 16.89
N VAL A 111 -6.91 9.81 16.68
CA VAL A 111 -6.65 8.54 17.37
C VAL A 111 -6.28 7.49 16.34
N PHE A 112 -5.09 6.95 16.47
CA PHE A 112 -4.52 5.97 15.56
C PHE A 112 -4.50 4.59 16.20
N PRO A 113 -4.79 3.52 15.47
CA PRO A 113 -4.24 2.21 15.81
C PRO A 113 -2.72 2.33 15.85
N ILE A 114 -2.07 1.80 16.88
CA ILE A 114 -0.63 2.00 17.02
C ILE A 114 0.18 1.51 15.81
N ALA A 115 -0.22 0.37 15.24
CA ALA A 115 0.44 -0.21 14.07
C ALA A 115 0.38 0.72 12.84
N GLN A 116 -0.66 1.54 12.71
CA GLN A 116 -0.78 2.53 11.63
C GLN A 116 0.09 3.75 11.90
N TYR A 117 0.10 4.23 13.14
CA TYR A 117 0.97 5.35 13.53
C TYR A 117 2.45 5.00 13.34
N ASP A 118 2.88 3.84 13.85
CA ASP A 118 4.25 3.37 13.71
C ASP A 118 4.62 3.18 12.24
N ALA A 119 3.72 2.63 11.42
CA ALA A 119 3.93 2.50 9.98
C ALA A 119 4.20 3.86 9.32
N GLU A 120 3.41 4.89 9.60
CA GLU A 120 3.62 6.24 9.04
C GLU A 120 4.97 6.83 9.45
N ILE A 121 5.31 6.76 10.73
CA ILE A 121 6.59 7.28 11.25
C ILE A 121 7.77 6.54 10.63
N CYS A 122 7.68 5.22 10.51
CA CYS A 122 8.75 4.41 9.93
C CYS A 122 8.88 4.61 8.43
N ILE A 123 7.78 4.76 7.69
CA ILE A 123 7.81 5.11 6.26
C ILE A 123 8.51 6.45 6.06
N ALA A 124 8.08 7.49 6.80
CA ALA A 124 8.65 8.83 6.68
C ALA A 124 10.14 8.83 7.02
N ARG A 125 10.54 8.16 8.12
CA ARG A 125 11.95 8.02 8.51
C ARG A 125 12.75 7.28 7.44
N PHE A 126 12.22 6.16 6.93
CA PHE A 126 12.94 5.38 5.93
C PHE A 126 13.26 6.23 4.71
N LEU A 127 12.25 6.95 4.20
CA LEU A 127 12.37 7.73 2.98
C LEU A 127 13.23 8.99 3.15
N ALA A 128 13.22 9.62 4.34
CA ALA A 128 14.07 10.76 4.66
C ALA A 128 15.57 10.38 4.71
N GLU A 129 15.89 9.15 5.12
CA GLU A 129 17.26 8.65 5.23
C GLU A 129 17.73 7.91 3.97
N PHE A 130 16.82 7.50 3.08
CA PHE A 130 17.16 6.77 1.86
C PHE A 130 17.92 7.67 0.85
N PRO A 131 19.00 7.20 0.20
CA PRO A 131 19.48 5.82 0.12
C PRO A 131 20.47 5.41 1.22
N TYR A 132 20.34 4.15 1.69
CA TYR A 132 21.28 3.53 2.63
C TYR A 132 22.49 2.86 1.96
N GLN A 133 22.38 2.61 0.65
CA GLN A 133 23.41 2.00 -0.18
C GLN A 133 23.55 2.82 -1.46
N PHE A 134 24.78 3.04 -1.91
CA PHE A 134 25.05 3.81 -3.10
C PHE A 134 25.21 2.89 -4.32
N ILE A 135 24.78 3.40 -5.48
CA ILE A 135 25.11 2.84 -6.78
C ILE A 135 26.22 3.70 -7.41
N ASP A 136 27.12 3.07 -8.14
CA ASP A 136 28.18 3.81 -8.83
C ASP A 136 27.58 4.81 -9.83
N PRO A 137 28.21 5.97 -10.05
CA PRO A 137 27.75 6.93 -11.06
C PRO A 137 27.71 6.30 -12.45
N TYR A 138 26.74 6.70 -13.25
CA TYR A 138 26.61 6.29 -14.66
C TYR A 138 27.23 7.32 -15.60
N ASP A 139 27.59 6.92 -16.82
CA ASP A 139 27.95 7.83 -17.90
C ASP A 139 26.69 8.24 -18.69
N PRO A 140 26.29 9.52 -18.67
CA PRO A 140 25.10 9.99 -19.40
C PRO A 140 25.20 9.82 -20.92
N LYS A 141 26.41 9.93 -21.51
CA LYS A 141 26.58 9.73 -22.95
C LYS A 141 26.36 8.28 -23.33
N LEU A 142 26.86 7.37 -22.50
CA LEU A 142 26.64 5.94 -22.69
C LEU A 142 25.17 5.57 -22.53
N LEU A 143 24.49 6.16 -21.54
CA LEU A 143 23.04 5.98 -21.34
C LEU A 143 22.25 6.36 -22.60
N LEU A 144 22.53 7.55 -23.17
CA LEU A 144 21.87 8.03 -24.38
C LEU A 144 22.17 7.12 -25.59
N SER A 145 23.42 6.69 -25.76
CA SER A 145 23.79 5.73 -26.81
C SER A 145 23.01 4.42 -26.68
N TYR A 146 22.91 3.85 -25.49
CA TYR A 146 22.12 2.62 -25.28
C TYR A 146 20.62 2.85 -25.46
N LEU A 147 20.11 4.04 -25.14
CA LEU A 147 18.72 4.38 -25.38
C LEU A 147 18.41 4.45 -26.89
N GLU A 148 19.31 5.02 -27.70
CA GLU A 148 19.23 5.01 -29.16
C GLU A 148 19.18 3.57 -29.71
N ASP A 149 20.10 2.70 -29.26
CA ASP A 149 20.13 1.29 -29.65
C ASP A 149 18.81 0.55 -29.29
N ILE A 150 18.26 0.83 -28.09
CA ILE A 150 16.99 0.24 -27.65
C ILE A 150 15.82 0.72 -28.51
N GLN A 151 15.79 2.00 -28.88
CA GLN A 151 14.75 2.57 -29.75
C GLN A 151 14.79 1.91 -31.13
N GLU A 152 15.98 1.75 -31.73
CA GLU A 152 16.15 1.10 -33.03
C GLU A 152 15.73 -0.37 -32.97
N HIS A 153 16.17 -1.11 -31.95
CA HIS A 153 15.87 -2.54 -31.82
C HIS A 153 14.37 -2.82 -31.58
N LEU A 154 13.70 -1.95 -30.83
CA LEU A 154 12.28 -2.09 -30.53
C LEU A 154 11.37 -1.45 -31.57
N GLY A 155 11.91 -0.62 -32.48
CA GLY A 155 11.13 0.15 -33.44
C GLY A 155 10.20 1.16 -32.77
N ILE A 156 10.63 1.76 -31.65
CA ILE A 156 9.85 2.74 -30.88
C ILE A 156 10.63 4.03 -30.71
N THR A 157 9.91 5.14 -30.55
CA THR A 157 10.48 6.43 -30.18
C THR A 157 9.86 6.90 -28.87
N TYR A 158 10.69 7.16 -27.87
CA TYR A 158 10.24 7.71 -26.60
C TYR A 158 10.02 9.22 -26.74
N ASP A 159 8.94 9.76 -26.14
CA ASP A 159 8.74 11.21 -26.06
C ASP A 159 9.66 11.87 -25.01
N GLU A 160 9.66 13.20 -24.99
CA GLU A 160 10.44 14.01 -24.04
C GLU A 160 10.17 13.64 -22.57
N THR A 161 8.92 13.38 -22.18
CA THR A 161 8.55 13.02 -20.80
C THR A 161 8.99 11.61 -20.43
N GLN A 162 8.98 10.69 -21.38
CA GLN A 162 9.46 9.32 -21.21
C GLN A 162 10.99 9.28 -21.12
N ILE A 163 11.69 10.05 -21.95
CA ILE A 163 13.16 10.22 -21.87
C ILE A 163 13.53 10.85 -20.53
N GLN A 164 12.84 11.92 -20.12
CA GLN A 164 13.04 12.55 -18.81
C GLN A 164 12.82 11.55 -17.66
N ALA A 165 11.81 10.68 -17.76
CA ALA A 165 11.60 9.63 -16.76
C ALA A 165 12.81 8.69 -16.67
N ILE A 166 13.36 8.27 -17.81
CA ILE A 166 14.55 7.40 -17.86
C ILE A 166 15.76 8.12 -17.25
N GLU A 167 16.02 9.37 -17.62
CA GLU A 167 17.15 10.14 -17.09
C GLU A 167 17.06 10.29 -15.56
N VAL A 168 15.92 10.77 -15.07
CA VAL A 168 15.68 10.94 -13.62
C VAL A 168 15.79 9.61 -12.87
N PHE A 169 15.36 8.50 -13.47
CA PHE A 169 15.55 7.17 -12.89
C PHE A 169 17.03 6.84 -12.67
N PHE A 170 17.94 7.24 -13.55
CA PHE A 170 19.38 7.02 -13.34
C PHE A 170 19.98 8.04 -12.36
N GLU A 171 19.54 9.29 -12.39
CA GLU A 171 20.04 10.37 -11.51
C GLU A 171 19.64 10.20 -10.04
N ARG A 172 18.45 9.67 -9.76
CA ARG A 172 17.85 9.73 -8.42
C ARG A 172 17.67 8.35 -7.80
N PRO A 173 18.01 8.17 -6.51
CA PRO A 173 17.89 6.86 -5.86
C PRO A 173 16.43 6.44 -5.69
N PHE A 174 15.52 7.40 -5.53
CA PHE A 174 14.09 7.17 -5.39
C PHE A 174 13.33 7.99 -6.42
N MET A 175 12.39 7.33 -7.11
CA MET A 175 11.55 7.95 -8.14
C MET A 175 10.12 7.42 -8.04
N ILE A 176 9.17 8.31 -8.34
CA ILE A 176 7.77 7.97 -8.61
C ILE A 176 7.47 8.32 -10.07
N MET A 177 6.94 7.37 -10.81
CA MET A 177 6.41 7.58 -12.15
C MET A 177 4.90 7.37 -12.15
N THR A 178 4.15 8.37 -12.62
CA THR A 178 2.70 8.31 -12.75
C THR A 178 2.26 8.61 -14.18
N GLY A 179 1.01 8.31 -14.49
CA GLY A 179 0.39 8.61 -15.78
C GLY A 179 -0.86 7.77 -15.96
N GLY A 180 -1.80 8.26 -16.76
CA GLY A 180 -3.06 7.57 -17.02
C GLY A 180 -2.90 6.27 -17.83
N PRO A 181 -4.01 5.58 -18.13
CA PRO A 181 -4.00 4.44 -19.05
C PRO A 181 -3.47 4.82 -20.43
N GLY A 182 -2.64 3.96 -21.03
CA GLY A 182 -2.15 4.17 -22.40
C GLY A 182 -0.98 5.17 -22.56
N THR A 183 -0.44 5.70 -21.46
CA THR A 183 0.72 6.63 -21.47
C THR A 183 2.08 5.97 -21.68
N GLY A 184 2.12 4.64 -21.81
CA GLY A 184 3.35 3.90 -22.06
C GLY A 184 4.20 3.58 -20.82
N LYS A 185 3.67 3.71 -19.59
CA LYS A 185 4.38 3.39 -18.33
C LYS A 185 5.19 2.10 -18.40
N THR A 186 4.57 0.98 -18.81
CA THR A 186 5.27 -0.31 -18.87
C THR A 186 6.36 -0.35 -19.94
N THR A 187 6.21 0.39 -21.04
CA THR A 187 7.25 0.54 -22.09
C THR A 187 8.46 1.29 -21.57
N VAL A 188 8.24 2.34 -20.76
CA VAL A 188 9.31 3.09 -20.09
C VAL A 188 10.02 2.23 -19.05
N VAL A 189 9.27 1.49 -18.21
CA VAL A 189 9.84 0.55 -17.23
C VAL A 189 10.72 -0.50 -17.91
N ASN A 190 10.29 -1.04 -19.06
CA ASN A 190 11.09 -2.00 -19.82
C ASN A 190 12.42 -1.39 -20.29
N ALA A 191 12.42 -0.14 -20.78
CA ALA A 191 13.64 0.58 -21.12
C ALA A 191 14.55 0.77 -19.90
N MET A 192 14.00 1.27 -18.79
CA MET A 192 14.75 1.49 -17.54
C MET A 192 15.45 0.21 -17.09
N ILE A 193 14.77 -0.93 -17.10
CA ILE A 193 15.35 -2.22 -16.72
C ILE A 193 16.46 -2.66 -17.68
N LYS A 194 16.23 -2.55 -18.99
CA LYS A 194 17.24 -2.93 -20.00
C LYS A 194 18.48 -2.07 -19.89
N LEU A 195 18.31 -0.76 -19.81
CA LEU A 195 19.40 0.20 -19.61
C LEU A 195 20.13 -0.09 -18.29
N PHE A 196 19.40 -0.38 -17.21
CA PHE A 196 20.01 -0.65 -15.91
C PHE A 196 20.88 -1.90 -15.94
N LYS A 197 20.47 -2.95 -16.65
CA LYS A 197 21.30 -4.14 -16.88
C LYS A 197 22.54 -3.87 -17.72
N LEU A 198 22.44 -2.99 -18.72
CA LEU A 198 23.58 -2.61 -19.56
C LEU A 198 24.60 -1.78 -18.78
N MET A 199 24.12 -0.82 -17.98
CA MET A 199 24.97 0.05 -17.16
C MET A 199 25.54 -0.67 -15.94
N TYR A 200 24.80 -1.62 -15.36
CA TYR A 200 25.21 -2.36 -14.17
C TYR A 200 25.00 -3.88 -14.33
N PRO A 201 25.85 -4.57 -15.11
CA PRO A 201 25.64 -5.99 -15.46
C PRO A 201 25.66 -6.97 -14.29
N SER A 202 26.28 -6.59 -13.17
CA SER A 202 26.32 -7.42 -11.95
C SER A 202 25.20 -7.11 -10.96
N SER A 203 24.36 -6.11 -11.25
CA SER A 203 23.27 -5.69 -10.36
C SER A 203 22.06 -6.60 -10.49
N SER A 204 21.40 -6.78 -9.36
CA SER A 204 20.20 -7.58 -9.18
C SER A 204 18.96 -6.70 -9.18
N ILE A 205 17.91 -7.16 -9.88
CA ILE A 205 16.66 -6.41 -10.09
C ILE A 205 15.51 -7.26 -9.56
N ILE A 206 14.65 -6.66 -8.75
CA ILE A 206 13.37 -7.23 -8.32
C ILE A 206 12.23 -6.36 -8.83
N CYS A 207 11.22 -7.02 -9.38
CA CYS A 207 9.96 -6.42 -9.78
C CYS A 207 8.84 -6.96 -8.89
N ALA A 208 7.98 -6.07 -8.41
CA ALA A 208 6.84 -6.41 -7.59
C ALA A 208 5.58 -5.67 -8.01
N ALA A 209 4.42 -6.20 -7.61
CA ALA A 209 3.14 -5.54 -7.76
C ALA A 209 2.20 -5.99 -6.62
N PRO A 210 1.12 -5.25 -6.30
CA PRO A 210 0.18 -5.63 -5.25
C PRO A 210 -0.65 -6.87 -5.62
N THR A 211 -0.89 -7.13 -6.90
CA THR A 211 -1.71 -8.25 -7.37
C THR A 211 -0.94 -9.22 -8.26
N GLY A 212 -1.31 -10.50 -8.23
CA GLY A 212 -0.67 -11.53 -9.07
C GLY A 212 -0.82 -11.27 -10.57
N ARG A 213 -1.93 -10.67 -11.00
CA ARG A 213 -2.17 -10.30 -12.40
C ARG A 213 -1.22 -9.18 -12.84
N ALA A 214 -1.05 -8.15 -12.02
CA ALA A 214 -0.12 -7.06 -12.30
C ALA A 214 1.33 -7.56 -12.33
N ALA A 215 1.72 -8.40 -11.36
CA ALA A 215 3.05 -9.01 -11.32
C ALA A 215 3.32 -9.86 -12.58
N LYS A 216 2.37 -10.72 -12.98
CA LYS A 216 2.50 -11.52 -14.20
C LYS A 216 2.71 -10.64 -15.44
N ARG A 217 1.89 -9.59 -15.60
CA ARG A 217 2.02 -8.65 -16.72
C ARG A 217 3.38 -7.94 -16.71
N LEU A 218 3.82 -7.47 -15.55
CA LEU A 218 5.12 -6.82 -15.39
C LEU A 218 6.25 -7.77 -15.80
N ALA A 219 6.17 -9.05 -15.43
CA ALA A 219 7.14 -10.06 -15.83
C ALA A 219 7.15 -10.31 -17.35
N GLU A 220 5.98 -10.41 -17.97
CA GLU A 220 5.83 -10.61 -19.42
C GLU A 220 6.43 -9.45 -20.22
N VAL A 221 6.23 -8.21 -19.78
CA VAL A 221 6.70 -7.02 -20.52
C VAL A 221 8.18 -6.76 -20.31
N THR A 222 8.70 -7.01 -19.10
CA THR A 222 10.10 -6.68 -18.75
C THR A 222 11.07 -7.84 -18.95
N GLY A 223 10.57 -9.08 -19.04
CA GLY A 223 11.39 -10.28 -19.03
C GLY A 223 12.11 -10.52 -17.69
N ILE A 224 11.71 -9.84 -16.62
CA ILE A 224 12.21 -10.03 -15.25
C ILE A 224 11.18 -10.83 -14.46
N ASN A 225 11.63 -11.74 -13.61
CA ASN A 225 10.71 -12.39 -12.67
C ASN A 225 10.10 -11.32 -11.75
N ALA A 226 8.77 -11.20 -11.78
CA ALA A 226 8.03 -10.33 -10.90
C ALA A 226 7.09 -11.14 -10.01
N THR A 227 6.92 -10.69 -8.76
CA THR A 227 6.09 -11.37 -7.76
C THR A 227 5.09 -10.40 -7.14
N THR A 228 4.14 -10.90 -6.35
CA THR A 228 3.36 -9.99 -5.53
C THR A 228 4.21 -9.45 -4.38
N ILE A 229 3.92 -8.25 -3.86
CA ILE A 229 4.65 -7.72 -2.70
C ILE A 229 4.56 -8.68 -1.50
N HIS A 230 3.39 -9.29 -1.27
CA HIS A 230 3.22 -10.32 -0.23
C HIS A 230 4.12 -11.55 -0.45
N SER A 231 4.25 -12.03 -1.70
CA SER A 231 5.14 -13.14 -2.02
C SER A 231 6.62 -12.76 -1.87
N LEU A 232 7.00 -11.55 -2.29
CA LEU A 232 8.34 -11.01 -2.11
C LEU A 232 8.71 -10.94 -0.63
N LEU A 233 7.78 -10.50 0.21
CA LEU A 233 7.96 -10.40 1.65
C LEU A 233 7.80 -11.72 2.41
N GLN A 234 7.53 -12.82 1.70
CA GLN A 234 7.29 -14.15 2.28
C GLN A 234 6.18 -14.11 3.35
N TRP A 235 5.03 -13.54 2.99
CA TRP A 235 3.88 -13.43 3.89
C TRP A 235 3.33 -14.81 4.28
N ASP A 236 3.24 -15.04 5.59
CA ASP A 236 2.58 -16.20 6.17
C ASP A 236 1.16 -15.81 6.58
N LEU A 237 0.16 -16.31 5.87
CA LEU A 237 -1.26 -15.99 6.11
C LEU A 237 -1.78 -16.48 7.47
N GLU A 238 -1.15 -17.49 8.07
CA GLU A 238 -1.60 -18.02 9.36
C GLU A 238 -1.13 -17.16 10.53
N THR A 239 0.12 -16.72 10.49
CA THR A 239 0.74 -15.81 11.48
C THR A 239 0.40 -14.36 11.21
N ASN A 240 0.07 -14.02 9.96
CA ASN A 240 0.03 -12.65 9.44
C ASN A 240 1.37 -11.90 9.59
N THR A 241 2.49 -12.62 9.47
CA THR A 241 3.85 -12.04 9.55
C THR A 241 4.58 -12.15 8.22
N PHE A 242 5.62 -11.33 8.05
CA PHE A 242 6.49 -11.34 6.89
C PHE A 242 7.85 -11.94 7.23
N GLY A 243 8.34 -12.86 6.38
CA GLY A 243 9.67 -13.44 6.53
C GLY A 243 10.80 -12.49 6.14
N LYS A 244 10.54 -11.52 5.26
CA LYS A 244 11.49 -10.44 4.92
C LYS A 244 11.25 -9.21 5.77
N ASN A 245 12.32 -8.70 6.38
CA ASN A 245 12.32 -7.57 7.31
C ASN A 245 13.74 -6.96 7.38
N ASP A 246 14.06 -6.20 8.42
CA ASP A 246 15.38 -5.58 8.56
C ASP A 246 16.50 -6.55 8.99
N GLU A 247 16.16 -7.64 9.68
CA GLU A 247 17.09 -8.73 10.00
C GLU A 247 17.36 -9.63 8.79
N GLU A 248 16.33 -9.93 8.02
CA GLU A 248 16.38 -10.74 6.79
C GLU A 248 15.91 -9.89 5.58
N PRO A 249 16.78 -8.99 5.07
CA PRO A 249 16.39 -8.03 4.04
C PRO A 249 16.19 -8.65 2.66
N ILE A 250 15.53 -7.90 1.79
CA ILE A 250 15.50 -8.16 0.35
C ILE A 250 16.89 -7.88 -0.23
N LEU A 251 17.48 -8.88 -0.86
CA LEU A 251 18.80 -8.78 -1.50
C LEU A 251 18.62 -8.43 -2.97
N ALA A 252 18.51 -7.14 -3.26
CA ALA A 252 18.55 -6.60 -4.62
C ALA A 252 19.20 -5.22 -4.68
N ASP A 253 19.64 -4.80 -5.85
CA ASP A 253 20.15 -3.44 -6.08
C ASP A 253 19.02 -2.49 -6.49
N LEU A 254 18.07 -2.99 -7.29
CA LEU A 254 16.94 -2.23 -7.82
C LEU A 254 15.61 -2.90 -7.46
N LEU A 255 14.70 -2.13 -6.85
CA LEU A 255 13.31 -2.50 -6.62
C LEU A 255 12.39 -1.66 -7.51
N ILE A 256 11.57 -2.32 -8.32
CA ILE A 256 10.52 -1.70 -9.12
C ILE A 256 9.18 -2.22 -8.62
N VAL A 257 8.26 -1.32 -8.29
CA VAL A 257 6.89 -1.68 -7.87
C VAL A 257 5.87 -1.04 -8.81
N ASP A 258 5.12 -1.87 -9.53
CA ASP A 258 4.04 -1.43 -10.41
C ASP A 258 2.68 -1.47 -9.69
N GLU A 259 1.72 -0.70 -10.18
CA GLU A 259 0.39 -0.51 -9.57
C GLU A 259 0.45 -0.05 -8.10
N PHE A 260 1.42 0.80 -7.74
CA PHE A 260 1.69 1.23 -6.37
C PHE A 260 0.53 2.00 -5.71
N SER A 261 -0.41 2.54 -6.50
CA SER A 261 -1.66 3.15 -6.06
C SER A 261 -2.50 2.22 -5.15
N MET A 262 -2.36 0.90 -5.30
CA MET A 262 -3.11 -0.08 -4.50
C MET A 262 -2.40 -0.50 -3.20
N VAL A 263 -1.24 0.07 -2.88
CA VAL A 263 -0.44 -0.30 -1.70
C VAL A 263 -0.85 0.56 -0.50
N ASP A 264 -1.28 -0.09 0.59
CA ASP A 264 -1.63 0.57 1.85
C ASP A 264 -0.41 0.87 2.74
N ASN A 265 -0.62 1.64 3.81
CA ASN A 265 0.43 2.02 4.76
C ASN A 265 1.15 0.80 5.36
N TRP A 266 0.43 -0.24 5.75
CA TRP A 266 1.01 -1.38 6.45
C TRP A 266 1.90 -2.21 5.53
N LEU A 267 1.43 -2.52 4.32
CA LEU A 267 2.20 -3.24 3.33
C LEU A 267 3.42 -2.42 2.88
N PHE A 268 3.25 -1.11 2.72
CA PHE A 268 4.36 -0.24 2.36
C PHE A 268 5.43 -0.18 3.44
N TYR A 269 5.04 -0.02 4.70
CA TYR A 269 5.96 -0.06 5.83
C TYR A 269 6.80 -1.34 5.83
N ASN A 270 6.16 -2.50 5.71
CA ASN A 270 6.88 -3.78 5.71
C ASN A 270 7.79 -3.94 4.49
N LEU A 271 7.38 -3.43 3.32
CA LEU A 271 8.23 -3.38 2.13
C LEU A 271 9.49 -2.55 2.37
N LEU A 272 9.35 -1.35 2.93
CA LEU A 272 10.49 -0.48 3.23
C LEU A 272 11.39 -1.05 4.33
N LEU A 273 10.80 -1.63 5.39
CA LEU A 273 11.55 -2.30 6.45
C LEU A 273 12.50 -3.35 5.88
N ALA A 274 12.05 -4.12 4.89
CA ALA A 274 12.83 -5.14 4.19
C ALA A 274 13.79 -4.58 3.10
N SER A 275 13.73 -3.28 2.79
CA SER A 275 14.42 -2.66 1.65
C SER A 275 15.73 -1.93 1.99
N LYS A 276 16.27 -2.04 3.22
CA LYS A 276 17.53 -1.35 3.62
C LYS A 276 18.76 -1.71 2.78
N ARG A 277 18.75 -2.82 2.05
CA ARG A 277 19.84 -3.24 1.13
C ARG A 277 19.63 -2.79 -0.32
N ILE A 278 18.44 -2.27 -0.66
CA ILE A 278 18.12 -1.76 -1.99
C ILE A 278 18.85 -0.42 -2.20
N LYS A 279 19.48 -0.25 -3.36
CA LYS A 279 20.19 0.98 -3.74
C LYS A 279 19.29 1.97 -4.48
N LYS A 280 18.30 1.46 -5.22
CA LYS A 280 17.38 2.26 -6.03
C LYS A 280 15.95 1.72 -5.99
N ILE A 281 14.98 2.61 -5.86
CA ILE A 281 13.55 2.29 -5.81
C ILE A 281 12.80 3.12 -6.86
N CYS A 282 11.96 2.45 -7.65
CA CYS A 282 11.04 3.10 -8.58
C CYS A 282 9.62 2.60 -8.34
N PHE A 283 8.72 3.53 -8.00
CA PHE A 283 7.29 3.24 -7.87
C PHE A 283 6.54 3.74 -9.08
N ILE A 284 5.70 2.88 -9.64
CA ILE A 284 4.83 3.17 -10.77
C ILE A 284 3.40 3.02 -10.29
N GLY A 285 2.60 4.05 -10.53
CA GLY A 285 1.18 4.05 -10.18
C GLY A 285 0.39 4.97 -11.08
N ASP A 286 -0.93 4.97 -10.89
CA ASP A 286 -1.82 5.91 -11.53
C ASP A 286 -2.52 6.73 -10.44
N LYS A 287 -2.38 8.06 -10.51
CA LYS A 287 -2.94 8.99 -9.52
C LYS A 287 -4.47 9.01 -9.51
N ASP A 288 -5.08 8.64 -10.64
CA ASP A 288 -6.53 8.66 -10.86
C ASP A 288 -7.17 7.27 -10.62
N GLN A 289 -6.38 6.26 -10.27
CA GLN A 289 -6.86 4.93 -9.91
C GLN A 289 -7.41 4.90 -8.48
N LEU A 290 -8.24 3.90 -8.20
CA LEU A 290 -8.73 3.63 -6.85
C LEU A 290 -7.54 3.49 -5.87
N PRO A 291 -7.67 4.04 -4.65
CA PRO A 291 -6.68 3.86 -3.60
C PRO A 291 -6.64 2.40 -3.11
N SER A 292 -5.68 2.11 -2.22
CA SER A 292 -5.62 0.83 -1.52
C SER A 292 -6.93 0.52 -0.77
N VAL A 293 -7.19 -0.77 -0.56
CA VAL A 293 -8.32 -1.23 0.27
C VAL A 293 -8.04 -0.98 1.74
N GLY A 294 -6.78 -1.11 2.17
CA GLY A 294 -6.36 -0.81 3.53
C GLY A 294 -6.15 0.69 3.78
N PRO A 295 -5.98 1.08 5.06
CA PRO A 295 -5.76 2.46 5.45
C PRO A 295 -4.56 3.14 4.77
N GLY A 296 -4.73 4.42 4.45
CA GLY A 296 -3.69 5.28 3.89
C GLY A 296 -3.87 5.52 2.39
N CYS A 297 -3.29 6.62 1.91
CA CYS A 297 -3.26 6.98 0.50
C CYS A 297 -1.81 7.28 0.06
N VAL A 298 -0.92 6.31 0.33
CA VAL A 298 0.54 6.47 0.24
C VAL A 298 1.00 7.18 -1.03
N LEU A 299 0.59 6.71 -2.22
CA LEU A 299 1.03 7.30 -3.49
C LEU A 299 0.68 8.79 -3.56
N ARG A 300 -0.53 9.15 -3.14
CA ARG A 300 -1.00 10.55 -3.13
C ARG A 300 -0.18 11.38 -2.14
N ASP A 301 0.04 10.87 -0.93
CA ASP A 301 0.77 11.58 0.12
C ASP A 301 2.23 11.80 -0.29
N LEU A 302 2.87 10.80 -0.89
CA LEU A 302 4.22 10.92 -1.45
C LEU A 302 4.28 11.97 -2.57
N MET A 303 3.29 12.00 -3.47
CA MET A 303 3.21 13.00 -4.53
C MET A 303 2.99 14.41 -3.97
N GLN A 304 2.16 14.56 -2.93
CA GLN A 304 1.86 15.86 -2.32
C GLN A 304 3.00 16.39 -1.44
N SER A 305 3.87 15.52 -0.93
CA SER A 305 5.04 15.92 -0.14
C SER A 305 6.01 16.84 -0.90
N ASN A 306 6.09 16.71 -2.23
CA ASN A 306 7.09 17.36 -3.09
C ASN A 306 8.56 17.06 -2.72
N GLU A 307 8.82 16.02 -1.92
CA GLU A 307 10.18 15.64 -1.48
C GLU A 307 10.87 14.68 -2.47
N PHE A 308 10.11 14.05 -3.37
CA PHE A 308 10.59 13.00 -4.27
C PHE A 308 10.52 13.38 -5.73
N SER A 309 11.39 12.77 -6.54
CA SER A 309 11.35 12.95 -8.00
C SER A 309 10.12 12.27 -8.58
N LEU A 310 9.16 13.08 -9.03
CA LEU A 310 7.90 12.67 -9.62
C LEU A 310 7.91 13.01 -11.11
N ILE A 311 7.71 12.01 -11.96
CA ILE A 311 7.49 12.21 -13.41
C ILE A 311 6.09 11.74 -13.78
N GLU A 312 5.32 12.63 -14.39
CA GLU A 312 3.98 12.35 -14.90
C GLU A 312 4.03 12.23 -16.42
N LEU A 313 3.76 11.03 -16.93
CA LEU A 313 3.61 10.76 -18.36
C LEU A 313 2.26 11.29 -18.84
N LYS A 314 2.29 12.20 -19.82
CA LYS A 314 1.09 12.92 -20.29
C LYS A 314 0.59 12.45 -21.64
N HIS A 315 1.49 12.00 -22.52
CA HIS A 315 1.13 11.63 -23.88
C HIS A 315 0.49 10.24 -23.93
N ILE A 316 -0.66 10.11 -24.60
CA ILE A 316 -1.41 8.85 -24.71
C ILE A 316 -1.10 8.22 -26.06
N TYR A 317 -0.49 7.03 -26.05
CA TYR A 317 0.00 6.35 -27.25
C TYR A 317 -0.96 5.30 -27.80
N ARG A 318 -1.98 4.90 -27.03
CA ARG A 318 -2.99 3.93 -27.48
C ARG A 318 -3.90 4.48 -28.61
N GLN A 319 -3.61 5.69 -29.10
CA GLN A 319 -4.41 6.54 -29.98
C GLN A 319 -4.50 6.11 -31.47
N GLU A 320 -4.32 4.83 -31.82
CA GLU A 320 -4.70 4.37 -33.18
C GLU A 320 -6.15 3.88 -33.29
N SER A 321 -6.97 4.05 -32.25
CA SER A 321 -8.42 3.86 -32.35
C SER A 321 -9.17 4.84 -31.45
N ASP A 322 -10.19 5.47 -32.02
CA ASP A 322 -11.24 6.30 -31.44
C ASP A 322 -11.97 5.55 -30.29
N SER A 323 -11.29 5.38 -29.15
CA SER A 323 -11.76 4.56 -28.04
C SER A 323 -12.54 5.44 -27.07
N ASP A 324 -13.86 5.26 -27.06
CA ASP A 324 -14.77 5.92 -26.14
C ASP A 324 -14.41 5.59 -24.69
N VAL A 325 -13.81 4.42 -24.41
CA VAL A 325 -13.35 4.05 -23.07
C VAL A 325 -12.33 5.06 -22.51
N ILE A 326 -11.37 5.52 -23.33
CA ILE A 326 -10.34 6.46 -22.87
C ILE A 326 -10.94 7.85 -22.68
N ASN A 327 -11.73 8.30 -23.66
CA ASN A 327 -12.41 9.60 -23.59
C ASN A 327 -13.35 9.67 -22.38
N LEU A 328 -14.10 8.59 -22.13
CA LEU A 328 -14.95 8.44 -20.95
C LEU A 328 -14.14 8.47 -19.65
N ALA A 329 -12.98 7.80 -19.58
CA ALA A 329 -12.13 7.85 -18.40
C ALA A 329 -11.68 9.29 -18.06
N HIS A 330 -11.29 10.08 -19.07
CA HIS A 330 -10.97 11.50 -18.88
C HIS A 330 -12.19 12.35 -18.48
N ALA A 331 -13.35 12.09 -19.09
CA ALA A 331 -14.60 12.75 -18.75
C ALA A 331 -15.02 12.48 -17.30
N ILE A 332 -14.85 11.24 -16.81
CA ILE A 332 -15.09 10.87 -15.42
C ILE A 332 -14.15 11.65 -14.49
N ASN A 333 -12.85 11.69 -14.80
CA ASN A 333 -11.87 12.40 -13.97
C ASN A 333 -12.10 13.92 -13.92
N THR A 334 -12.66 14.50 -14.99
CA THR A 334 -12.97 15.94 -15.07
C THR A 334 -14.40 16.28 -14.62
N GLY A 335 -15.22 15.28 -14.32
CA GLY A 335 -16.63 15.45 -13.96
C GLY A 335 -17.55 15.84 -15.14
N ASN A 336 -17.04 15.83 -16.38
CA ASN A 336 -17.75 16.26 -17.58
C ASN A 336 -18.22 15.05 -18.41
N VAL A 337 -19.05 14.18 -17.83
CA VAL A 337 -19.53 12.96 -18.51
C VAL A 337 -20.82 13.25 -19.27
N ASN A 338 -20.76 13.14 -20.60
CA ASN A 338 -21.94 13.05 -21.44
C ASN A 338 -22.08 11.63 -22.00
N VAL A 339 -22.94 10.82 -21.39
CA VAL A 339 -23.12 9.40 -21.77
C VAL A 339 -23.62 9.23 -23.20
N GLU A 340 -24.21 10.26 -23.81
CA GLU A 340 -24.70 10.23 -25.19
C GLU A 340 -23.57 10.35 -26.23
N GLU A 341 -22.34 10.64 -25.81
CA GLU A 341 -21.18 10.79 -26.71
C GLU A 341 -20.41 9.48 -26.95
N TYR A 342 -20.76 8.39 -26.25
CA TYR A 342 -19.99 7.15 -26.24
C TYR A 342 -20.83 5.94 -26.67
N HIS A 343 -20.50 5.30 -27.80
CA HIS A 343 -21.28 4.19 -28.39
C HIS A 343 -20.44 3.07 -29.03
N HIS A 344 -19.14 3.29 -29.25
CA HIS A 344 -18.30 2.38 -30.02
C HIS A 344 -17.85 1.18 -29.18
N ASP A 345 -17.10 1.42 -28.11
CA ASP A 345 -16.53 0.40 -27.23
C ASP A 345 -17.00 0.53 -25.76
N VAL A 346 -17.98 1.39 -25.51
CA VAL A 346 -18.64 1.58 -24.21
C VAL A 346 -20.13 1.24 -24.32
N LYS A 347 -20.67 0.55 -23.31
CA LYS A 347 -22.11 0.34 -23.14
C LYS A 347 -22.54 0.69 -21.73
N PHE A 348 -23.57 1.53 -21.62
CA PHE A 348 -24.20 1.85 -20.35
C PHE A 348 -25.40 0.93 -20.12
N PHE A 349 -25.50 0.41 -18.90
CA PHE A 349 -26.65 -0.36 -18.45
C PHE A 349 -27.37 0.44 -17.38
N ALA A 350 -28.70 0.60 -17.51
CA ALA A 350 -29.49 1.22 -16.48
C ALA A 350 -29.41 0.39 -15.20
N CYS A 351 -28.92 0.99 -14.10
CA CYS A 351 -29.01 0.36 -12.80
C CYS A 351 -30.48 0.45 -12.36
N MET A 352 -31.17 -0.68 -12.26
CA MET A 352 -32.47 -0.68 -11.59
C MET A 352 -32.22 -0.41 -10.10
N PRO A 353 -32.91 0.56 -9.48
CA PRO A 353 -32.80 0.73 -8.04
C PRO A 353 -33.27 -0.55 -7.33
N GLU A 354 -32.46 -1.04 -6.40
CA GLU A 354 -32.83 -2.12 -5.45
C GLU A 354 -33.95 -1.68 -4.50
#